data_AF-A0A9N9IH37-F1
#
_entry.id   AF-A0A9N9IH37-F1
#
_cell.length_a   1.000
_cell.length_b   1.000
_cell.length_c   1.000
_cell.angle_alpha   90.00
_cell.angle_beta   90.00
_cell.angle_gamma   90.00
#
_symmetry.space_group_name_H-M   'P 1'
#
loop_
_entity.id
_entity.type
_entity.pdbx_description
1 polymer ?
#
loop_
_entity_poly.entity_id
_entity_poly.type
_entity_poly.pdbx_seq_one_letter_code
_entity_poly.pdbx_strand_id
1 'polypeptide(L)'
;FDDYCIIGHHYFTEFPINGGRAVSQSLVPGDSSKFYQVRIKSHDSPDGPKNIPWLLIEAKYWEGKGAFSDISYVLRIGTEGGNPPSSAICGKNYKQGDIINTRFSTQNWFYKKQDT
;
A
#
# COMPACT_ATOMS: atom_id res chain seq x y z
N PHE A 1 18.76 -11.10 -3.15
CA PHE A 1 18.21 -9.85 -2.57
C PHE A 1 18.60 -9.82 -1.09
N ASP A 2 19.86 -10.16 -0.77
CA ASP A 2 20.15 -10.82 0.51
C ASP A 2 20.57 -9.84 1.62
N ASP A 3 20.63 -8.53 1.32
CA ASP A 3 21.04 -7.47 2.25
C ASP A 3 19.93 -6.45 2.58
N TYR A 4 18.66 -6.74 2.27
CA TYR A 4 17.54 -5.84 2.62
C TYR A 4 16.80 -6.31 3.87
N CYS A 5 16.71 -5.44 4.88
CA CYS A 5 15.86 -5.65 6.05
C CYS A 5 14.41 -5.23 5.73
N ILE A 6 13.45 -6.12 5.97
CA ILE A 6 12.02 -5.79 5.88
C ILE A 6 11.65 -4.98 7.10
N ILE A 7 11.39 -3.68 6.92
CA ILE A 7 11.06 -2.75 8.01
C ILE A 7 9.56 -2.51 8.19
N GLY A 8 8.72 -3.06 7.33
CA GLY A 8 7.28 -2.89 7.43
C GLY A 8 6.50 -3.83 6.51
N HIS A 9 5.25 -4.06 6.89
CA HIS A 9 4.29 -4.79 6.09
C HIS A 9 3.22 -3.84 5.55
N HIS A 10 2.86 -4.04 4.29
CA HIS A 10 1.66 -3.48 3.69
C HIS A 10 0.76 -4.63 3.21
N TYR A 11 -0.41 -4.75 3.82
CA TYR A 11 -1.32 -5.88 3.56
C TYR A 11 -2.78 -5.44 3.65
N PHE A 12 -3.69 -6.32 3.24
CA PHE A 12 -5.12 -6.08 3.30
C PHE A 12 -5.77 -7.01 4.32
N THR A 13 -6.65 -6.47 5.15
CA THR A 13 -7.51 -7.29 6.00
C THR A 13 -8.67 -7.88 5.20
N GLU A 14 -9.23 -8.97 5.71
CA GLU A 14 -10.43 -9.59 5.16
C GLU A 14 -11.64 -8.63 5.27
N PHE A 15 -11.85 -8.10 6.47
CA PHE A 15 -12.89 -7.13 6.78
C PHE A 15 -12.30 -5.73 7.07
N PRO A 16 -12.96 -4.65 6.63
CA PRO A 16 -12.49 -3.30 6.91
C PRO A 16 -12.62 -2.96 8.40
N ILE A 17 -11.65 -2.22 8.94
CA ILE A 17 -11.67 -1.64 10.29
C ILE A 17 -11.70 -0.12 10.13
N ASN A 18 -12.74 0.53 10.68
CA ASN A 18 -13.01 1.97 10.48
C ASN A 18 -12.98 2.40 8.99
N GLY A 19 -13.50 1.53 8.12
CA GLY A 19 -13.50 1.74 6.66
C GLY A 19 -12.15 1.46 5.97
N GLY A 20 -11.07 1.31 6.72
CA GLY A 20 -9.74 0.99 6.20
C GLY A 20 -9.55 -0.51 6.01
N ARG A 21 -9.07 -0.90 4.83
CA ARG A 21 -8.76 -2.31 4.50
C ARG A 21 -7.27 -2.57 4.34
N ALA A 22 -6.55 -1.61 3.75
CA ALA A 22 -5.11 -1.68 3.69
C ALA A 22 -4.50 -1.29 5.04
N VAL A 23 -3.40 -1.92 5.41
CA VAL A 23 -2.69 -1.71 6.67
C VAL A 23 -1.23 -1.43 6.37
N SER A 24 -0.65 -0.44 7.04
CA SER A 24 0.81 -0.32 7.15
C SER A 24 1.20 -0.63 8.59
N GLN A 25 2.11 -1.58 8.75
CA GLN A 25 2.61 -2.04 10.05
C GLN A 25 4.13 -1.90 10.08
N SER A 26 4.66 -1.33 11.16
CA SER A 26 6.10 -1.29 11.41
C SER A 26 6.60 -2.66 11.85
N LEU A 27 7.77 -3.06 11.35
CA LEU A 27 8.51 -4.24 11.81
C LEU A 27 9.85 -3.86 12.46
N VAL A 28 10.08 -2.56 12.65
CA VAL A 28 11.29 -2.06 13.33
C VAL A 28 11.27 -2.55 14.78
N PRO A 29 12.36 -3.14 15.31
CA PRO A 29 12.41 -3.60 16.69
C PRO A 29 12.02 -2.50 17.69
N GLY A 30 11.07 -2.80 18.57
CA GLY A 30 10.55 -1.84 19.56
C GLY A 30 9.40 -0.95 19.06
N ASP A 31 9.11 -0.97 17.76
CA ASP A 31 7.95 -0.31 17.17
C ASP A 31 6.80 -1.33 16.99
N SER A 32 5.65 -1.02 17.59
CA SER A 32 4.42 -1.83 17.50
C SER A 32 3.34 -1.16 16.67
N SER A 33 3.65 -0.01 16.07
CA SER A 33 2.67 0.84 15.42
C SER A 33 2.19 0.26 14.09
N LYS A 34 0.89 0.37 13.87
CA LYS A 34 0.25 0.15 12.59
C LYS A 34 -0.95 1.06 12.43
N PHE A 35 -1.38 1.27 11.19
CA PHE A 35 -2.58 2.03 10.90
C PHE A 35 -3.32 1.50 9.67
N TYR A 36 -4.63 1.74 9.68
CA TYR A 36 -5.56 1.32 8.64
C TYR A 36 -5.83 2.48 7.70
N GLN A 37 -5.85 2.14 6.42
CA GLN A 37 -5.78 3.08 5.31
C GLN A 37 -7.08 3.08 4.52
N VAL A 38 -7.56 4.28 4.24
CA VAL A 38 -8.66 4.54 3.31
C VAL A 38 -8.13 5.34 2.13
N ARG A 39 -8.37 4.85 0.90
CA ARG A 39 -8.11 5.61 -0.31
C ARG A 39 -9.11 6.75 -0.41
N ILE A 40 -8.64 8.00 -0.41
CA ILE A 40 -9.50 9.18 -0.58
C ILE A 40 -9.43 9.78 -1.97
N LYS A 41 -8.31 9.60 -2.69
CA LYS A 41 -8.18 10.00 -4.09
C LYS A 41 -7.23 9.09 -4.84
N SER A 42 -7.43 8.98 -6.15
CA SER A 42 -6.51 8.31 -7.07
C SER A 42 -6.26 9.17 -8.30
N HIS A 43 -5.10 8.99 -8.91
CA HIS A 43 -4.75 9.54 -10.20
C HIS A 43 -3.96 8.49 -10.99
N ASP A 44 -4.20 8.37 -12.29
CA ASP A 44 -3.43 7.46 -13.13
C ASP A 44 -1.94 7.79 -13.05
N SER A 45 -1.08 6.77 -13.02
CA SER A 45 0.35 6.99 -12.87
C SER A 45 0.89 7.77 -14.08
N PRO A 46 1.52 8.94 -13.88
CA PRO A 46 2.17 9.67 -14.96
C PRO A 46 3.43 8.94 -15.46
N ASP A 47 3.93 7.96 -14.70
CA ASP A 47 5.15 7.21 -15.01
C ASP A 47 4.91 6.13 -16.09
N GLY A 48 3.66 5.90 -16.50
CA GLY A 48 3.31 5.06 -17.64
C GLY A 48 2.06 4.20 -17.45
N PRO A 49 1.43 3.74 -18.55
CA PRO A 49 0.13 3.07 -18.51
C PRO A 49 0.16 1.65 -17.91
N LYS A 50 1.35 1.11 -17.63
CA LYS A 50 1.52 -0.23 -17.03
C LYS A 50 1.65 -0.19 -15.51
N ASN A 51 1.49 1.00 -14.91
CA ASN A 51 1.72 1.23 -13.50
C ASN A 51 0.39 1.41 -12.76
N ILE A 52 0.32 0.92 -11.53
CA ILE A 52 -0.84 1.14 -10.66
C ILE A 52 -1.01 2.64 -10.36
N PRO A 53 -2.24 3.13 -10.11
CA PRO A 53 -2.49 4.55 -9.84
C PRO A 53 -1.71 5.10 -8.63
N TRP A 54 -1.35 6.37 -8.69
CA TRP A 54 -0.94 7.11 -7.50
C TRP A 54 -2.15 7.33 -6.58
N LEU A 55 -1.92 7.31 -5.26
CA LEU A 55 -2.99 7.41 -4.27
C LEU A 55 -2.71 8.50 -3.24
N LEU A 56 -3.76 9.24 -2.89
CA LEU A 56 -3.84 9.92 -1.61
C LEU A 56 -4.65 9.04 -0.66
N ILE A 57 -4.03 8.72 0.47
CA ILE A 57 -4.54 7.78 1.47
C ILE A 57 -4.66 8.52 2.79
N GLU A 58 -5.76 8.30 3.49
CA GLU A 58 -6.00 8.80 4.84
C GLU A 58 -5.87 7.65 5.85
N ALA A 59 -5.18 7.90 6.95
CA ALA A 59 -5.14 6.99 8.09
C ALA A 59 -6.40 7.18 8.95
N LYS A 60 -7.10 6.09 9.27
CA LYS A 60 -8.40 6.14 10.00
C LYS A 60 -8.37 5.48 11.37
N TYR A 61 -7.44 4.58 11.60
CA TYR A 61 -7.32 3.89 12.86
C TYR A 61 -5.88 3.51 13.09
N TRP A 62 -5.42 3.66 14.32
CA TRP A 62 -4.04 3.44 14.74
C TRP A 62 -4.03 2.46 15.90
N GLU A 63 -3.05 1.57 15.89
CA GLU A 63 -2.78 0.65 16.99
C GLU A 63 -1.29 0.69 17.32
N GLY A 64 -0.94 0.47 18.58
CA GLY A 64 0.45 0.39 19.03
C GLY A 64 1.14 1.77 19.13
N LYS A 65 2.45 1.72 19.41
CA LYS A 65 3.32 2.90 19.59
C LYS A 65 4.51 2.82 18.65
N GLY A 66 4.87 3.95 18.05
CA GLY A 66 6.06 4.09 17.20
C GLY A 66 5.85 4.98 15.99
N ALA A 67 6.60 4.75 14.90
CA ALA A 67 6.71 5.68 13.79
C ALA A 67 5.39 5.91 13.03
N PHE A 68 4.44 4.98 13.13
CA PHE A 68 3.15 5.09 12.48
C PHE A 68 1.99 5.56 13.37
N SER A 69 2.22 5.87 14.65
CA SER A 69 1.12 6.12 15.60
C SER A 69 0.35 7.44 15.38
N ASP A 70 0.89 8.39 14.62
CA ASP A 70 0.33 9.73 14.40
C ASP A 70 0.25 10.14 12.92
N ILE A 71 0.49 9.20 12.00
CA ILE A 71 0.38 9.46 10.56
C ILE A 71 -1.05 9.81 10.21
N SER A 72 -1.24 10.92 9.50
CA SER A 72 -2.55 11.38 9.04
C SER A 72 -2.82 11.02 7.58
N TYR A 73 -1.80 11.15 6.73
CA TYR A 73 -1.92 10.90 5.29
C TYR A 73 -0.71 10.14 4.75
N VAL A 74 -0.95 9.36 3.70
CA VAL A 74 0.11 8.76 2.88
C VAL A 74 -0.10 9.15 1.43
N LEU A 75 0.97 9.59 0.79
CA LEU A 75 1.02 9.81 -0.65
C LEU A 75 1.79 8.64 -1.28
N ARG A 76 1.09 7.82 -2.08
CA ARG A 76 1.68 6.74 -2.87
C ARG A 76 1.94 7.24 -4.28
N ILE A 77 3.21 7.37 -4.65
CA ILE A 77 3.66 7.94 -5.93
C ILE A 77 4.83 7.12 -6.51
N GLY A 78 5.31 7.50 -7.68
CA GLY A 78 6.44 6.85 -8.35
C GLY A 78 6.19 5.35 -8.53
N THR A 79 4.99 4.98 -8.96
CA THR A 79 4.59 3.58 -9.08
C THR A 79 5.14 2.99 -10.37
N GLU A 80 5.76 1.81 -10.26
CA GLU A 80 6.19 1.02 -11.42
C GLU A 80 5.59 -0.38 -11.35
N GLY A 81 4.89 -0.80 -12.41
CA GLY A 81 4.24 -2.11 -12.48
C GLY A 81 2.99 -2.25 -11.62
N GLY A 82 2.65 -3.49 -11.29
CA GLY A 82 1.48 -3.86 -10.47
C GLY A 82 0.15 -4.00 -11.21
N ASN A 83 0.05 -3.51 -12.46
CA ASN A 83 -1.17 -3.72 -13.25
C ASN A 83 -1.43 -5.20 -13.50
N PRO A 84 -2.71 -5.61 -13.54
CA PRO A 84 -3.07 -6.98 -13.85
C PRO A 84 -2.58 -7.35 -15.26
N PRO A 85 -2.29 -8.63 -15.53
CA PRO A 85 -2.01 -9.08 -16.89
C PRO A 85 -3.15 -8.72 -17.85
N SER A 86 -2.82 -8.57 -19.13
CA SER A 86 -3.83 -8.26 -20.15
C SER A 86 -4.96 -9.31 -20.16
N SER A 87 -6.21 -8.85 -20.27
CA SER A 87 -7.35 -9.76 -20.43
C SER A 87 -7.22 -10.67 -21.66
N ALA A 88 -6.46 -10.25 -22.68
CA ALA A 88 -6.23 -11.02 -23.90
C ALA A 88 -5.46 -12.34 -23.70
N ILE A 89 -4.76 -12.49 -22.55
CA ILE A 89 -4.03 -13.71 -22.19
C ILE A 89 -4.72 -14.53 -21.08
N CYS A 90 -5.90 -14.10 -20.62
CA CYS A 90 -6.75 -14.87 -19.73
C CYS A 90 -7.23 -16.16 -20.44
N GLY A 91 -7.18 -17.31 -19.74
CA GLY A 91 -7.52 -18.63 -20.29
C GLY A 91 -6.46 -19.25 -21.21
N LYS A 92 -5.40 -18.50 -21.58
CA LYS A 92 -4.27 -19.00 -22.39
C LYS A 92 -3.07 -19.30 -21.52
N ASN A 93 -2.55 -18.26 -20.86
CA ASN A 93 -1.36 -18.35 -20.01
C ASN A 93 -1.72 -18.52 -18.54
N TYR A 94 -2.93 -18.11 -18.16
CA TYR A 94 -3.45 -18.18 -16.80
C TYR A 94 -4.84 -18.79 -16.84
N LYS A 95 -5.09 -19.80 -16.00
CA LYS A 95 -6.39 -20.44 -15.87
C LYS A 95 -7.34 -19.54 -15.08
N GLN A 96 -8.64 -19.71 -15.31
CA GLN A 96 -9.64 -19.01 -14.51
C GLN A 96 -9.50 -19.40 -13.04
N GLY A 97 -9.42 -18.40 -12.16
CA GLY A 97 -9.23 -18.61 -10.71
C GLY A 97 -7.76 -18.61 -10.26
N ASP A 98 -6.79 -18.52 -11.17
CA ASP A 98 -5.38 -18.41 -10.79
C ASP A 98 -5.12 -17.10 -10.02
N ILE A 99 -4.38 -17.22 -8.91
CA ILE A 99 -3.82 -16.08 -8.18
C ILE A 99 -2.45 -15.78 -8.76
N ILE A 100 -2.30 -14.58 -9.31
CA ILE A 100 -1.08 -14.14 -9.98
C ILE A 100 -0.45 -13.00 -9.17
N ASN A 101 0.81 -13.17 -8.78
CA ASN A 101 1.57 -12.12 -8.11
C ASN A 101 2.17 -11.17 -9.14
N THR A 102 1.74 -9.91 -9.13
CA THR A 102 2.36 -8.85 -9.93
C THR A 102 3.35 -8.08 -9.07
N ARG A 103 4.58 -7.92 -9.58
CA ARG A 103 5.58 -7.08 -8.91
C ARG A 103 5.24 -5.62 -9.18
N PHE A 104 5.41 -4.79 -8.15
CA PHE A 104 5.40 -3.35 -8.29
C PHE A 104 6.37 -2.71 -7.31
N SER A 105 6.82 -1.50 -7.63
CA SER A 105 7.56 -0.60 -6.74
C SER A 105 6.76 0.69 -6.57
N THR A 106 6.98 1.40 -5.46
CA THR A 106 6.36 2.69 -5.19
C THR A 106 7.13 3.44 -4.11
N GLN A 107 6.96 4.76 -4.06
CA GLN A 107 7.34 5.59 -2.94
C GLN A 107 6.09 5.91 -2.10
N ASN A 108 6.16 5.66 -0.80
CA ASN A 108 5.13 6.09 0.15
C ASN A 108 5.69 7.20 1.02
N TRP A 109 5.09 8.38 0.93
CA TRP A 109 5.46 9.53 1.76
C TRP A 109 4.42 9.68 2.86
N PHE A 110 4.88 9.67 4.12
CA PHE A 110 4.02 9.67 5.29
C PHE A 110 3.97 11.08 5.89
N TYR A 111 2.77 11.59 6.13
CA TYR A 111 2.55 12.93 6.67
C TYR A 111 1.77 12.83 7.97
N LYS A 112 2.24 13.54 8.99
CA LYS A 112 1.47 13.83 10.20
C LYS A 112 1.01 15.28 10.20
N LYS A 113 -0.13 15.56 10.81
CA LYS A 113 -0.53 16.95 11.08
C LYS A 113 0.49 17.57 12.04
N GLN A 114 0.80 18.84 11.81
CA GLN A 114 1.60 19.62 12.73
C GLN A 114 0.67 20.14 13.83
N ASP A 115 1.05 19.92 15.09
CA ASP A 115 0.36 20.52 16.22
C ASP A 115 0.60 22.05 16.17
N THR A 116 -0.48 22.81 16.06
CA THR A 116 -0.49 24.27 16.14
C THR A 116 -0.66 24.75 17.57
#